data_AF-A0A242JXR6-F1
#
_entry.id   AF-A0A242JXR6-F1
#
_cell.length_a   1.000
_cell.length_b   1.000
_cell.length_c   1.000
_cell.angle_alpha   90.00
_cell.angle_beta   90.00
_cell.angle_gamma   90.00
#
_symmetry.space_group_name_H-M   'P 1'
#
loop_
_entity.id
_entity.type
_entity.pdbx_description
1 polymer ?
#
loop_
_entity_poly.entity_id
_entity_poly.type
_entity_poly.pdbx_seq_one_letter_code
_entity_poly.pdbx_strand_id
1 'polypeptide(L)'
;MEVRSLKQNSFSKTDTDATFMHMKVDYMRNGHLKPGSNLQIAKENQYVLAYDLFSNPTDTKRLNPFLVRFLDQHKELSEYIVADADYGSEENDRYITDFLHNLLIIYNRYYKEGQKKYESNPFSGEK
;
A
#
# COMPACT_ATOMS: atom_id res chain seq x y z
N MET A 1 32.60 4.39 11.44
CA MET A 1 32.00 3.10 11.87
C MET A 1 30.53 3.23 11.56
N GLU A 2 30.11 2.71 10.40
CA GLU A 2 28.77 2.94 9.85
C GLU A 2 27.92 1.70 10.14
N VAL A 3 26.81 1.88 10.85
CA VAL A 3 25.95 0.79 11.29
C VAL A 3 25.19 0.26 10.07
N ARG A 4 25.59 -0.92 9.62
CA ARG A 4 24.97 -1.66 8.50
C ARG A 4 23.62 -2.21 8.93
N SER A 5 22.53 -1.74 8.34
CA SER A 5 21.21 -2.39 8.44
C SER A 5 21.20 -3.64 7.55
N LEU A 6 21.34 -4.81 8.19
CA LEU A 6 21.44 -6.13 7.56
C LEU A 6 20.06 -6.66 7.14
N LYS A 7 19.38 -6.15 6.09
CA LYS A 7 18.23 -6.92 5.53
C LYS A 7 17.59 -6.58 4.16
N GLN A 8 18.27 -6.15 3.10
CA GLN A 8 17.72 -6.45 1.75
C GLN A 8 18.80 -6.77 0.72
N ASN A 9 18.45 -7.67 -0.20
CA ASN A 9 19.34 -8.25 -1.19
C ASN A 9 19.32 -7.50 -2.54
N SER A 10 18.56 -6.40 -2.65
CA SER A 10 18.29 -5.71 -3.92
C SER A 10 18.04 -4.22 -3.71
N PHE A 11 19.10 -3.47 -3.41
CA PHE A 11 19.07 -2.02 -3.26
C PHE A 11 19.75 -1.31 -4.43
N SER A 12 19.34 -0.07 -4.72
CA SER A 12 20.11 0.76 -5.65
C SER A 12 21.50 1.04 -5.10
N LYS A 13 22.50 1.12 -5.99
CA LYS A 13 23.87 1.51 -5.61
C LYS A 13 23.98 2.97 -5.17
N THR A 14 23.01 3.81 -5.56
CA THR A 14 23.00 5.26 -5.29
C THR A 14 21.99 5.67 -4.22
N ASP A 15 20.95 4.86 -4.02
CA ASP A 15 19.90 5.09 -3.02
C ASP A 15 19.62 3.75 -2.31
N THR A 16 20.20 3.59 -1.13
CA THR A 16 20.07 2.36 -0.35
C THR A 16 18.66 2.14 0.18
N ASP A 17 17.79 3.16 0.16
CA ASP A 17 16.41 3.03 0.60
C ASP A 17 15.46 2.69 -0.55
N ALA A 18 15.95 2.66 -1.79
CA ALA A 18 15.19 2.28 -2.97
C ALA A 18 15.31 0.78 -3.28
N THR A 19 14.17 0.16 -3.61
CA THR A 19 14.08 -1.26 -3.98
C THR A 19 13.76 -1.40 -5.46
N PHE A 20 14.29 -2.43 -6.10
CA PHE A 20 13.94 -2.76 -7.48
C PHE A 20 12.49 -3.25 -7.60
N MET A 21 11.66 -2.50 -8.33
CA MET A 21 10.24 -2.75 -8.49
C MET A 21 9.78 -2.62 -9.95
N HIS A 22 8.65 -3.24 -10.29
CA HIS A 22 7.99 -3.01 -11.57
C HIS A 22 7.36 -1.62 -11.56
N MET A 23 7.85 -0.75 -12.43
CA MET A 23 7.29 0.59 -12.58
C MET A 23 6.00 0.53 -13.40
N LYS A 24 4.97 1.26 -12.98
CA LYS A 24 3.72 1.43 -13.74
C LYS A 24 3.97 1.97 -15.15
N VAL A 25 4.98 2.82 -15.29
CA VAL A 25 5.47 3.32 -16.58
C VAL A 25 6.83 2.67 -16.86
N ASP A 26 6.83 1.70 -17.76
CA ASP A 26 8.07 1.18 -18.34
C ASP A 26 8.25 1.71 -19.76
N TYR A 27 8.88 2.89 -19.87
CA TYR A 27 9.18 3.53 -21.16
C TYR A 27 9.94 2.61 -22.13
N MET A 28 10.86 1.80 -21.59
CA MET A 28 11.71 0.91 -22.38
C MET A 28 11.01 -0.40 -22.76
N ARG A 29 9.82 -0.68 -22.18
CA ARG A 29 9.01 -1.90 -22.36
C ARG A 29 9.83 -3.20 -22.28
N ASN A 30 10.88 -3.20 -21.47
CA ASN A 30 11.77 -4.35 -21.31
C ASN A 30 11.47 -5.14 -20.04
N GLY A 31 10.52 -4.68 -19.22
CA GLY A 31 10.10 -5.37 -18.00
C GLY A 31 11.18 -5.39 -16.92
N HIS A 32 12.28 -4.64 -17.10
CA HIS A 32 13.33 -4.58 -16.09
C HIS A 32 12.82 -3.83 -14.86
N LEU A 33 13.13 -4.39 -13.69
CA LEU A 33 12.89 -3.73 -12.43
C LEU A 33 13.76 -2.48 -12.35
N LYS A 34 13.18 -1.40 -11.85
CA LYS A 34 13.90 -0.13 -11.62
C LYS A 34 13.85 0.19 -10.14
N PRO A 35 14.90 0.81 -9.59
CA PRO A 35 14.86 1.24 -8.21
C PRO A 35 13.76 2.29 -8.04
N GLY A 36 12.97 2.14 -6.99
CA GLY A 36 11.91 3.08 -6.65
C GLY A 36 11.44 2.89 -5.21
N SER A 37 10.45 3.70 -4.84
CA SER A 37 9.73 3.63 -3.57
C SER A 37 8.25 3.84 -3.87
N ASN A 38 7.38 3.18 -3.11
CA ASN A 38 5.94 3.42 -3.14
C ASN A 38 5.64 4.64 -2.26
N LEU A 39 5.01 5.67 -2.85
CA LEU A 39 4.56 6.86 -2.15
C LEU A 39 3.12 6.65 -1.67
N GLN A 40 2.90 6.80 -0.38
CA GLN A 40 1.58 6.83 0.24
C GLN A 40 1.26 8.24 0.69
N ILE A 41 0.00 8.65 0.53
CA ILE A 41 -0.45 10.02 0.81
C ILE A 41 -1.78 9.93 1.56
N ALA A 42 -1.83 10.55 2.74
CA ALA A 42 -3.08 10.84 3.43
C ALA A 42 -3.59 12.20 2.96
N LYS A 43 -4.84 12.23 2.53
CA LYS A 43 -5.53 13.47 2.18
C LYS A 43 -6.83 13.57 2.94
N GLU A 44 -7.19 14.79 3.30
CA GLU A 44 -8.50 15.12 3.80
C GLU A 44 -9.00 16.33 3.00
N ASN A 45 -10.17 16.17 2.37
CA ASN A 45 -10.70 17.13 1.41
C ASN A 45 -9.69 17.46 0.29
N GLN A 46 -9.22 18.70 0.24
CA GLN A 46 -8.28 19.23 -0.75
C GLN A 46 -6.85 19.34 -0.20
N TYR A 47 -6.60 18.88 1.02
CA TYR A 47 -5.32 19.03 1.70
C TYR A 47 -4.62 17.69 1.84
N VAL A 48 -3.31 17.70 1.61
CA VAL A 48 -2.42 16.59 1.97
C VAL A 48 -2.03 16.77 3.43
N LEU A 49 -2.34 15.77 4.25
CA LEU A 49 -2.06 15.78 5.67
C LEU A 49 -0.71 15.12 5.99
N ALA A 50 -0.43 13.99 5.34
CA ALA A 50 0.81 13.26 5.51
C ALA A 50 1.19 12.52 4.23
N TYR A 51 2.47 12.17 4.13
CA TYR A 51 2.98 11.30 3.08
C TYR A 51 4.10 10.43 3.63
N ASP A 52 4.29 9.26 3.04
CA ASP A 52 5.38 8.35 3.37
C ASP A 52 5.91 7.58 2.17
N LEU A 53 7.20 7.28 2.23
CA LEU A 53 7.92 6.50 1.24
C LEU A 53 8.22 5.11 1.77
N PHE A 54 7.84 4.10 1.01
CA PHE A 54 8.01 2.71 1.36
C PHE A 54 8.78 1.96 0.29
N SER A 55 9.85 1.27 0.69
CA SER A 55 10.67 0.47 -0.23
C SER A 55 10.07 -0.90 -0.56
N ASN A 56 8.82 -1.18 -0.19
CA ASN A 56 8.22 -2.49 -0.50
C ASN A 56 7.32 -2.38 -1.73
N PRO A 57 7.26 -3.42 -2.56
CA PRO A 57 6.43 -3.44 -3.77
C PRO A 57 4.93 -3.59 -3.53
N THR A 58 4.52 -3.95 -2.31
CA THR A 58 3.11 -4.24 -1.99
C THR A 58 2.61 -3.31 -0.89
N ASP A 59 1.47 -2.67 -1.13
CA ASP A 59 0.91 -1.63 -0.27
C ASP A 59 0.15 -2.17 0.95
N THR A 60 -0.32 -3.42 0.88
CA THR A 60 -1.13 -4.04 1.93
C THR A 60 -0.47 -4.03 3.30
N LYS A 61 0.86 -4.27 3.39
CA LYS A 61 1.58 -4.27 4.68
C LYS A 61 1.97 -2.87 5.18
N ARG A 62 1.61 -1.82 4.45
CA ARG A 62 2.09 -0.46 4.70
C ARG A 62 1.04 0.43 5.35
N LEU A 63 -0.24 0.07 5.25
CA LEU A 63 -1.33 0.83 5.87
C LEU A 63 -1.11 0.99 7.38
N ASN A 64 -0.88 -0.11 8.11
CA ASN A 64 -0.74 -0.04 9.57
C ASN A 64 0.50 0.81 9.99
N PRO A 65 1.71 0.58 9.43
CA PRO A 65 2.85 1.47 9.69
C PRO A 65 2.58 2.94 9.37
N PHE A 66 1.87 3.22 8.28
CA PHE A 66 1.52 4.57 7.87
C PHE A 66 0.57 5.23 8.87
N LEU A 67 -0.50 4.54 9.29
CA LEU A 67 -1.46 5.07 10.27
C LEU A 67 -0.84 5.30 11.65
N VAL A 68 0.08 4.42 12.08
CA VAL A 68 0.82 4.62 13.33
C VAL A 68 1.66 5.88 13.27
N ARG A 69 2.38 6.12 12.17
CA ARG A 69 3.17 7.34 11.99
C ARG A 69 2.30 8.58 11.86
N PHE A 70 1.17 8.47 11.20
CA PHE A 70 0.18 9.54 11.12
C PHE A 70 -0.32 9.94 12.51
N LEU A 71 -0.68 8.96 13.34
CA LEU A 71 -1.11 9.20 14.72
C LEU A 71 -0.03 9.83 15.59
N ASP A 72 1.23 9.41 15.44
CA ASP A 72 2.34 10.01 16.16
C ASP A 72 2.49 11.51 15.83
N GLN A 73 2.21 11.89 14.59
CA GLN A 73 2.33 13.27 14.10
C GLN A 73 1.09 14.13 14.40
N HIS A 74 -0.11 13.59 14.21
CA HIS A 74 -1.38 14.34 14.26
C HIS A 74 -2.21 14.09 15.52
N LYS A 75 -1.85 13.09 16.34
CA LYS A 75 -2.49 12.69 17.61
C LYS A 75 -3.94 12.19 17.52
N GLU A 76 -4.58 12.36 16.37
CA GLU A 76 -5.93 11.87 16.09
C GLU A 76 -6.03 11.34 14.66
N LEU A 77 -7.06 10.54 14.41
CA LEU A 77 -7.46 10.06 13.09
C LEU A 77 -8.88 10.54 12.82
N SER A 78 -9.19 10.76 11.54
CA SER A 78 -10.56 11.02 11.11
C SER A 78 -11.46 9.82 11.45
N GLU A 79 -12.74 10.09 11.73
CA GLU A 79 -13.74 9.08 12.10
C GLU A 79 -13.87 7.94 11.07
N TYR A 80 -13.65 8.27 9.79
CA TYR A 80 -13.65 7.35 8.68
C TYR A 80 -12.34 7.38 7.93
N ILE A 81 -11.72 6.23 7.77
CA ILE A 81 -10.55 6.05 6.92
C ILE A 81 -11.01 5.36 5.64
N VAL A 82 -10.76 6.00 4.49
CA VAL A 82 -11.07 5.45 3.17
C VAL A 82 -9.76 5.11 2.46
N ALA A 83 -9.62 3.88 2.01
CA ALA A 83 -8.43 3.42 1.30
C ALA A 83 -8.78 2.56 0.07
N ASP A 84 -7.86 2.53 -0.89
CA ASP A 84 -7.98 1.71 -2.09
C ASP A 84 -8.01 0.20 -1.76
N ALA A 85 -8.56 -0.59 -2.69
CA ALA A 85 -8.70 -2.04 -2.51
C ALA A 85 -7.38 -2.78 -2.27
N ASP A 86 -6.27 -2.27 -2.79
CA ASP A 86 -4.93 -2.85 -2.63
C ASP A 86 -4.44 -2.85 -1.17
N TYR A 87 -5.09 -2.04 -0.31
CA TYR A 87 -4.90 -2.05 1.13
C TYR A 87 -5.78 -3.05 1.87
N GLY A 88 -6.73 -3.69 1.19
CA GLY A 88 -7.65 -4.66 1.77
C GLY A 88 -6.96 -5.98 2.11
N SER A 89 -6.82 -6.24 3.41
CA SER A 89 -6.48 -7.55 3.96
C SER A 89 -7.19 -7.75 5.28
N GLU A 90 -7.44 -9.01 5.63
CA GLU A 90 -8.00 -9.39 6.94
C GLU A 90 -7.14 -8.83 8.09
N GLU A 91 -5.82 -8.82 7.92
CA GLU A 91 -4.88 -8.24 8.90
C GLU A 91 -5.11 -6.75 9.12
N ASN A 92 -5.32 -5.98 8.04
CA ASN A 92 -5.57 -4.54 8.12
C ASN A 92 -6.95 -4.24 8.67
N ASP A 93 -7.98 -4.97 8.21
CA ASP A 93 -9.35 -4.82 8.69
C ASP A 93 -9.41 -5.07 10.20
N ARG A 94 -8.77 -6.15 10.67
CA ARG A 94 -8.70 -6.48 12.09
C ARG A 94 -7.94 -5.43 12.89
N TYR A 95 -6.76 -5.02 12.43
CA TYR A 95 -5.94 -4.03 13.14
C TYR A 95 -6.68 -2.70 13.33
N ILE A 96 -7.38 -2.23 12.29
CA ILE A 96 -8.04 -0.93 12.34
C ILE A 96 -9.33 -1.00 13.17
N THR A 97 -10.08 -2.10 13.06
CA THR A 97 -11.28 -2.35 13.89
C THR A 97 -10.93 -2.46 15.37
N ASP A 98 -9.82 -3.13 15.70
CA ASP A 98 -9.43 -3.40 17.09
C ASP A 98 -8.76 -2.18 17.77
N PHE A 99 -8.08 -1.30 17.02
CA PHE A 99 -7.19 -0.28 17.61
C PHE A 99 -7.43 1.17 17.18
N LEU A 100 -8.07 1.40 16.03
CA LEU A 100 -8.06 2.72 15.39
C LEU A 100 -9.47 3.30 15.29
N HIS A 101 -10.28 2.96 14.29
CA HIS A 101 -11.61 3.59 14.01
C HIS A 101 -12.40 2.76 12.96
N ASN A 102 -13.46 3.34 12.36
CA ASN A 102 -14.21 2.73 11.27
C ASN A 102 -13.44 2.79 9.94
N LEU A 103 -13.16 1.63 9.35
CA LEU A 103 -12.47 1.50 8.06
C LEU A 103 -13.45 1.25 6.92
N LEU A 104 -13.30 2.02 5.84
CA LEU A 104 -14.01 1.81 4.58
C LEU A 104 -12.99 1.47 3.49
N ILE A 105 -12.65 0.18 3.38
CA ILE A 105 -11.87 -0.35 2.26
C ILE A 105 -12.81 -0.94 1.21
N ILE A 106 -12.54 -0.61 -0.06
CA ILE A 106 -13.22 -1.27 -1.17
C ILE A 106 -12.74 -2.72 -1.24
N TYR A 107 -13.66 -3.66 -1.08
CA TYR A 107 -13.36 -5.10 -1.16
C TYR A 107 -12.66 -5.45 -2.48
N ASN A 108 -11.58 -6.23 -2.39
CA ASN A 108 -10.68 -6.54 -3.52
C ASN A 108 -11.36 -7.13 -4.76
N ARG A 109 -12.44 -7.88 -4.61
CA ARG A 109 -13.17 -8.44 -5.76
C ARG A 109 -14.33 -7.55 -6.23
N TYR A 110 -14.64 -6.45 -5.56
CA TYR A 110 -15.77 -5.58 -5.90
C TYR A 110 -15.81 -5.22 -7.39
N TYR A 111 -14.68 -4.78 -7.95
CA TYR A 111 -14.59 -4.46 -9.37
C TYR A 111 -14.59 -5.68 -10.32
N LYS A 112 -14.16 -6.86 -9.84
CA LYS A 112 -14.18 -8.10 -10.62
C LYS A 112 -15.59 -8.69 -10.69
N GLU A 113 -16.32 -8.62 -9.58
CA GLU A 113 -17.68 -9.12 -9.42
C GLU A 113 -18.69 -8.35 -10.28
N GLY A 114 -18.45 -7.06 -10.51
CA GLY A 114 -19.25 -6.23 -11.42
C GLY A 114 -19.03 -6.51 -12.92
N GLN A 115 -18.14 -7.43 -13.30
CA GLN A 115 -17.93 -7.78 -14.71
C GLN A 115 -18.80 -8.97 -15.14
N LYS A 116 -19.44 -8.87 -16.32
CA LYS A 116 -20.26 -9.95 -16.92
C LYS A 116 -19.57 -11.32 -17.00
N LYS A 117 -18.24 -11.35 -17.10
CA LYS A 117 -17.44 -12.59 -17.12
C LYS A 117 -17.45 -13.29 -15.76
N TYR A 118 -17.50 -12.55 -14.66
CA TYR A 118 -17.57 -13.10 -13.30
C TYR A 118 -18.94 -13.69 -13.00
N GLU A 119 -20.03 -13.04 -13.43
CA GLU A 119 -21.40 -13.58 -13.30
C GLU A 119 -21.56 -14.96 -13.95
N SER A 120 -20.85 -15.21 -15.05
CA SER A 120 -20.87 -16.51 -15.75
C SER A 120 -20.07 -17.62 -15.04
N ASN A 121 -19.12 -17.26 -14.17
CA ASN A 121 -18.35 -18.23 -13.39
C ASN A 121 -17.82 -17.62 -12.07
N PRO A 122 -18.62 -17.69 -10.99
CA PRO A 122 -18.28 -17.07 -9.70
C PRO A 122 -17.10 -17.72 -8.97
N PHE A 123 -16.69 -18.94 -9.37
CA PHE A 123 -15.59 -19.68 -8.73
C PHE A 123 -14.24 -19.54 -9.46
N SER A 124 -14.14 -18.64 -10.43
CA SER A 124 -12.92 -18.46 -11.26
C SER A 124 -11.69 -17.92 -10.51
N GLY A 125 -11.83 -17.56 -9.23
CA GLY A 125 -10.77 -16.98 -8.39
C GLY A 125 -10.11 -17.92 -7.37
N GLU A 126 -10.50 -19.20 -7.30
CA GLU A 126 -9.85 -20.20 -6.43
C GLU A 126 -8.81 -21.01 -7.22
N LYS A 127 -7.56 -20.57 -7.17
CA LYS A 127 -6.38 -21.37 -7.55
C LYS A 127 -5.25 -21.07 -6.58
#